data_AF-N1WQX4-F1
#
_entry.id   AF-N1WQX4-F1
#
_cell.length_a   1.000
_cell.length_b   1.000
_cell.length_c   1.000
_cell.angle_alpha   90.00
_cell.angle_beta   90.00
_cell.angle_gamma   90.00
#
_symmetry.space_group_name_H-M   'P 1'
#
loop_
_entity.id
_entity.type
_entity.pdbx_description
1 polymer ?
#
loop_
_entity_poly.entity_id
_entity_poly.type
_entity_poly.pdbx_seq_one_letter_code
_entity_poly.pdbx_strand_id
1 'polypeptide(L)'
;MRKILTIFIGSFLLGTVGSLYAHRGVVVNNPVDVIDPIDDFEKSFENKVLSIQRKTQMDMNVEAPRALFYGTHNSYNSKAYNGSSTGYVNPDQKYSITDQLRLGARYLELEVHWTVGKSGRKELLLCRGDKKHLGCNPSDRPLTKGLIEILSWITALEHRNEILLVRIKDNLDGHYGEAFKTVDEYLGPWLYQYSSACSTQITDYNSMPKLRDMVMAGRRILLVSDSCREGDPYWSRYFKLNFFLTSRPKDFPGYPDCKYPRSAYDKTMVYLYNTAKTMLSAFNGRKDDVFTDEGIQSMLACEVNVFGINEYDSHFAKQAIWSWDVKNRQPSSGNNERCAVLWNNDRWHNRNCAEKYRFACKDEKSGTWSVTSGGGSWADGKTQCNSETGGRSKFSAPRSSYENKKLSEAKKSVGAESLWINLTDQMEKGNWVPGDGDKRK
;
A
#
# COMPACT_ATOMS: atom_id res chain seq x y z
N MET A 1 34.56 5.44 77.21
CA MET A 1 33.26 4.91 76.72
C MET A 1 33.48 4.29 75.35
N ARG A 2 33.29 2.97 75.26
CA ARG A 2 33.51 2.12 74.08
C ARG A 2 32.48 2.40 73.00
N LYS A 3 32.85 2.38 71.71
CA LYS A 3 32.11 1.63 70.68
C LYS A 3 33.08 1.08 69.64
N ILE A 4 33.02 -0.24 69.52
CA ILE A 4 33.75 -1.13 68.62
C ILE A 4 32.87 -1.38 67.39
N LEU A 5 33.54 -1.53 66.26
CA LEU A 5 33.09 -1.94 64.94
C LEU A 5 32.61 -3.41 64.92
N THR A 6 31.45 -3.71 64.31
CA THR A 6 31.19 -5.05 63.74
C THR A 6 30.17 -5.01 62.59
N ILE A 7 30.51 -5.67 61.48
CA ILE A 7 29.71 -6.02 60.30
C ILE A 7 28.70 -7.12 60.66
N PHE A 8 27.53 -7.17 60.01
CA PHE A 8 26.79 -8.43 59.84
C PHE A 8 26.07 -8.54 58.48
N ILE A 9 26.26 -9.70 57.86
CA ILE A 9 25.55 -10.29 56.72
C ILE A 9 24.27 -10.97 57.26
N GLY A 10 23.17 -10.99 56.51
CA GLY A 10 21.97 -11.74 56.89
C GLY A 10 20.95 -11.94 55.77
N SER A 11 20.68 -13.21 55.45
CA SER A 11 19.91 -13.74 54.32
C SER A 11 18.40 -13.92 54.60
N PHE A 12 17.62 -13.97 53.52
CA PHE A 12 16.48 -14.86 53.20
C PHE A 12 15.27 -15.09 54.17
N LEU A 13 14.08 -14.77 53.62
CA LEU A 13 12.73 -15.41 53.68
C LEU A 13 12.16 -15.99 55.00
N LEU A 14 10.96 -15.50 55.41
CA LEU A 14 9.69 -16.27 55.55
C LEU A 14 8.57 -15.50 56.32
N GLY A 15 7.32 -15.63 55.84
CA GLY A 15 6.05 -15.55 56.62
C GLY A 15 5.40 -14.15 56.78
N THR A 16 4.35 -13.79 56.01
CA THR A 16 2.90 -13.84 56.38
C THR A 16 2.59 -13.30 57.80
N VAL A 17 1.76 -12.28 58.01
CA VAL A 17 0.28 -12.26 57.94
C VAL A 17 -0.21 -10.80 57.97
N GLY A 18 -1.24 -10.47 57.19
CA GLY A 18 -1.96 -9.19 57.27
C GLY A 18 -3.10 -9.11 56.26
N SER A 19 -4.20 -9.78 56.57
CA SER A 19 -5.37 -10.01 55.71
C SER A 19 -6.37 -8.84 55.69
N LEU A 20 -7.26 -8.88 54.67
CA LEU A 20 -8.66 -8.42 54.63
C LEU A 20 -8.94 -7.17 53.76
N TYR A 21 -9.29 -7.42 52.49
CA TYR A 21 -10.60 -7.09 51.91
C TYR A 21 -10.69 -7.77 50.53
N ALA A 22 -11.11 -9.04 50.52
CA ALA A 22 -11.43 -9.78 49.30
C ALA A 22 -12.96 -9.90 49.19
N HIS A 23 -13.57 -9.07 48.35
CA HIS A 23 -14.84 -9.44 47.73
C HIS A 23 -14.53 -10.48 46.65
N ARG A 24 -15.01 -11.70 46.87
CA ARG A 24 -15.02 -12.79 45.89
C ARG A 24 -15.91 -12.40 44.71
N GLY A 25 -15.33 -11.75 43.71
CA GLY A 25 -15.78 -11.87 42.33
C GLY A 25 -15.31 -13.22 41.80
N VAL A 26 -16.25 -14.07 41.40
CA VAL A 26 -15.96 -15.29 40.65
C VAL A 26 -15.09 -14.90 39.46
N VAL A 27 -13.90 -15.50 39.33
CA VAL A 27 -13.13 -15.45 38.09
C VAL A 27 -13.95 -16.20 37.05
N VAL A 28 -14.80 -15.47 36.33
CA VAL A 28 -15.33 -15.96 35.07
C VAL A 28 -14.12 -15.97 34.14
N ASN A 29 -13.64 -17.15 33.77
CA ASN A 29 -12.72 -17.26 32.64
C ASN A 29 -13.43 -16.59 31.46
N ASN A 30 -12.96 -15.40 31.08
CA ASN A 30 -13.54 -14.70 29.95
C ASN A 30 -13.36 -15.58 28.71
N PRO A 31 -14.41 -15.75 27.89
CA PRO A 31 -14.38 -16.67 26.78
C PRO A 31 -13.48 -16.11 25.68
N VAL A 32 -12.27 -16.68 25.53
CA VAL A 32 -11.33 -16.47 24.41
C VAL A 32 -10.86 -15.02 24.27
N ASP A 33 -9.54 -14.77 24.35
CA ASP A 33 -8.96 -13.48 23.97
C ASP A 33 -9.50 -13.07 22.59
N VAL A 34 -10.35 -12.04 22.54
CA VAL A 34 -10.80 -11.45 21.28
C VAL A 34 -9.57 -10.80 20.66
N ILE A 35 -8.92 -11.50 19.72
CA ILE A 35 -7.78 -10.98 18.98
C ILE A 35 -8.24 -9.70 18.26
N ASP A 36 -7.50 -8.60 18.45
CA ASP A 36 -7.74 -7.36 17.71
C ASP A 36 -7.74 -7.67 16.20
N PRO A 37 -8.77 -7.29 15.43
CA PRO A 37 -8.83 -7.56 13.99
C PRO A 37 -7.60 -7.05 13.21
N ILE A 38 -6.91 -6.02 13.70
CA ILE A 38 -5.65 -5.53 13.12
C ILE A 38 -4.52 -6.53 13.39
N ASP A 39 -4.37 -6.97 14.64
CA ASP A 39 -3.34 -7.94 15.04
C ASP A 39 -3.56 -9.30 14.35
N ASP A 40 -4.82 -9.70 14.17
CA ASP A 40 -5.19 -10.90 13.41
C ASP A 40 -4.77 -10.76 11.93
N PHE A 41 -5.07 -9.62 11.31
CA PHE A 41 -4.65 -9.35 9.93
C PHE A 41 -3.13 -9.33 9.79
N GLU A 42 -2.40 -8.67 10.69
CA GLU A 42 -0.94 -8.58 10.59
C GLU A 42 -0.26 -9.95 10.63
N LYS A 43 -0.81 -10.88 11.41
CA LYS A 43 -0.35 -12.28 11.53
C LYS A 43 -0.92 -13.20 10.44
N SER A 44 -1.88 -12.72 9.65
CA SER A 44 -2.58 -13.53 8.65
C SER A 44 -1.68 -13.96 7.49
N PHE A 45 -2.08 -15.03 6.81
CA PHE A 45 -1.40 -15.49 5.60
C PHE A 45 -1.55 -14.48 4.46
N GLU A 46 -2.69 -13.79 4.38
CA GLU A 46 -2.97 -12.78 3.39
C GLU A 46 -2.03 -11.57 3.53
N ASN A 47 -1.77 -11.08 4.74
CA ASN A 47 -0.81 -9.99 4.94
C ASN A 47 0.62 -10.43 4.57
N LYS A 48 1.00 -11.69 4.87
CA LYS A 48 2.27 -12.26 4.41
C LYS A 48 2.36 -12.24 2.87
N VAL A 49 1.31 -12.70 2.18
CA VAL A 49 1.25 -12.71 0.71
C VAL A 49 1.29 -11.29 0.14
N LEU A 50 0.55 -10.37 0.73
CA LEU A 50 0.54 -8.97 0.29
C LEU A 50 1.93 -8.34 0.45
N SER A 51 2.64 -8.66 1.53
CA SER A 51 4.03 -8.24 1.76
C SER A 51 4.99 -8.84 0.73
N ILE A 52 4.83 -10.12 0.38
CA ILE A 52 5.60 -10.77 -0.70
C ILE A 52 5.31 -10.08 -2.04
N GLN A 53 4.05 -9.82 -2.38
CA GLN A 53 3.66 -9.13 -3.63
C GLN A 53 4.34 -7.76 -3.74
N ARG A 54 4.27 -6.94 -2.68
CA ARG A 54 4.92 -5.62 -2.66
C ARG A 54 6.44 -5.73 -2.78
N LYS A 55 7.06 -6.68 -2.06
CA LYS A 55 8.50 -6.93 -2.14
C LYS A 55 8.90 -7.35 -3.55
N THR A 56 8.17 -8.25 -4.19
CA THR A 56 8.43 -8.67 -5.58
C THR A 56 8.33 -7.50 -6.55
N GLN A 57 7.30 -6.63 -6.45
CA GLN A 57 7.24 -5.42 -7.28
C GLN A 57 8.43 -4.49 -7.05
N MET A 58 8.89 -4.38 -5.80
CA MET A 58 10.09 -3.63 -5.45
C MET A 58 11.36 -4.25 -6.05
N ASP A 59 11.57 -5.56 -5.94
CA ASP A 59 12.75 -6.24 -6.49
C ASP A 59 12.78 -6.25 -8.03
N MET A 60 11.60 -6.32 -8.67
CA MET A 60 11.41 -6.11 -10.11
C MET A 60 11.63 -4.65 -10.55
N ASN A 61 11.93 -3.77 -9.61
CA ASN A 61 12.11 -2.32 -9.77
C ASN A 61 10.99 -1.70 -10.61
N VAL A 62 9.72 -2.01 -10.25
CA VAL A 62 8.53 -1.45 -10.90
C VAL A 62 8.58 0.08 -10.81
N GLU A 63 8.17 0.76 -11.86
CA GLU A 63 8.01 2.22 -11.84
C GLU A 63 6.86 2.56 -10.88
N ALA A 64 7.07 3.52 -9.97
CA ALA A 64 6.13 3.82 -8.89
C ALA A 64 4.69 4.04 -9.39
N PRO A 65 4.42 4.80 -10.47
CA PRO A 65 3.04 4.99 -10.92
C PRO A 65 2.40 3.75 -11.59
N ARG A 66 3.04 2.57 -11.56
CA ARG A 66 2.47 1.28 -11.98
C ARG A 66 2.38 0.30 -10.82
N ALA A 67 2.97 0.65 -9.68
CA ALA A 67 2.76 -0.02 -8.42
C ALA A 67 1.34 0.26 -7.90
N LEU A 68 0.80 -0.67 -7.12
CA LEU A 68 -0.49 -0.51 -6.48
C LEU A 68 -0.33 0.25 -5.16
N PHE A 69 -0.83 1.47 -5.10
CA PHE A 69 -1.03 2.24 -3.89
C PHE A 69 -2.48 2.11 -3.42
N TYR A 70 -2.76 0.97 -2.78
CA TYR A 70 -4.06 0.69 -2.17
C TYR A 70 -4.13 1.39 -0.80
N GLY A 71 -5.23 2.07 -0.47
CA GLY A 71 -5.31 2.77 0.80
C GLY A 71 -6.62 3.51 1.01
N THR A 72 -6.54 4.68 1.64
CA THR A 72 -7.70 5.31 2.27
C THR A 72 -7.94 6.73 1.78
N HIS A 73 -9.22 7.06 1.60
CA HIS A 73 -9.67 8.42 1.35
C HIS A 73 -9.89 9.13 2.68
N ASN A 74 -9.51 10.42 2.77
CA ASN A 74 -9.53 11.21 4.01
C ASN A 74 -8.99 10.44 5.22
N SER A 75 -7.76 9.91 5.12
CA SER A 75 -7.17 8.99 6.08
C SER A 75 -7.18 9.49 7.53
N TYR A 76 -7.15 10.81 7.72
CA TYR A 76 -7.18 11.49 9.01
C TYR A 76 -8.58 11.56 9.66
N ASN A 77 -9.65 11.43 8.87
CA ASN A 77 -11.03 11.63 9.30
C ASN A 77 -11.59 10.32 9.91
N SER A 78 -11.18 10.03 11.15
CA SER A 78 -11.37 8.70 11.75
C SER A 78 -12.08 8.69 13.10
N LYS A 79 -12.87 7.63 13.35
CA LYS A 79 -13.48 7.29 14.65
C LYS A 79 -12.46 7.14 15.76
N ALA A 80 -11.25 6.67 15.44
CA ALA A 80 -10.16 6.45 16.40
C ALA A 80 -9.75 7.73 17.16
N TYR A 81 -10.18 8.90 16.69
CA TYR A 81 -9.82 10.20 17.27
C TYR A 81 -10.99 10.90 17.96
N ASN A 82 -12.15 10.25 18.03
CA ASN A 82 -13.32 10.80 18.70
C ASN A 82 -13.12 10.72 20.23
N GLY A 83 -13.11 11.89 20.87
CA GLY A 83 -13.02 12.09 22.32
C GLY A 83 -13.83 13.32 22.74
N SER A 84 -13.80 13.68 24.03
CA SER A 84 -14.67 14.73 24.62
C SER A 84 -14.49 16.14 24.03
N SER A 85 -13.39 16.40 23.30
CA SER A 85 -13.07 17.72 22.72
C SER A 85 -12.53 17.67 21.29
N THR A 86 -12.53 16.51 20.64
CA THR A 86 -12.13 16.33 19.22
C THR A 86 -13.02 15.25 18.64
N GLY A 87 -13.75 15.54 17.57
CA GLY A 87 -14.66 14.55 17.00
C GLY A 87 -15.05 14.91 15.59
N TYR A 88 -14.68 14.05 14.63
CA TYR A 88 -15.14 14.20 13.27
C TYR A 88 -16.59 13.73 13.20
N VAL A 89 -17.49 14.59 12.72
CA VAL A 89 -18.90 14.21 12.51
C VAL A 89 -19.00 13.29 11.30
N ASN A 90 -19.56 12.08 11.50
CA ASN A 90 -19.63 11.03 10.49
C ASN A 90 -18.26 10.74 9.85
N PRO A 91 -17.32 10.17 10.61
CA PRO A 91 -15.96 9.93 10.15
C PRO A 91 -15.89 8.93 9.01
N ASP A 92 -15.02 9.19 8.05
CA ASP A 92 -14.79 8.37 6.85
C ASP A 92 -14.05 7.06 7.18
N GLN A 93 -13.25 7.04 8.26
CA GLN A 93 -12.44 5.89 8.68
C GLN A 93 -12.80 5.39 10.08
N LYS A 94 -12.52 4.10 10.33
CA LYS A 94 -12.66 3.46 11.65
C LYS A 94 -11.37 3.57 12.48
N TYR A 95 -10.23 3.40 11.82
CA TYR A 95 -8.93 3.18 12.44
C TYR A 95 -8.02 4.39 12.35
N SER A 96 -7.01 4.47 13.24
CA SER A 96 -5.97 5.51 13.18
C SER A 96 -5.17 5.42 11.87
N ILE A 97 -4.40 6.44 11.49
CA ILE A 97 -3.52 6.38 10.31
C ILE A 97 -2.49 5.26 10.50
N THR A 98 -1.93 5.12 11.71
CA THR A 98 -1.03 4.01 12.05
C THR A 98 -1.69 2.66 11.78
N ASP A 99 -2.92 2.46 12.24
CA ASP A 99 -3.62 1.19 12.07
C ASP A 99 -4.08 0.94 10.62
N GLN A 100 -4.42 1.99 9.87
CA GLN A 100 -4.65 1.87 8.42
C GLN A 100 -3.39 1.38 7.69
N LEU A 101 -2.20 1.88 8.07
CA LEU A 101 -0.92 1.44 7.52
C LEU A 101 -0.57 0.00 7.93
N ARG A 102 -0.87 -0.39 9.18
CA ARG A 102 -0.76 -1.78 9.69
C ARG A 102 -1.67 -2.75 8.94
N LEU A 103 -2.87 -2.30 8.60
CA LEU A 103 -3.81 -3.01 7.70
C LEU A 103 -3.37 -2.99 6.22
N GLY A 104 -2.18 -2.48 5.89
CA GLY A 104 -1.61 -2.58 4.55
C GLY A 104 -1.91 -1.40 3.62
N ALA A 105 -2.54 -0.32 4.10
CA ALA A 105 -2.68 0.89 3.30
C ALA A 105 -1.29 1.47 2.95
N ARG A 106 -1.11 1.89 1.69
CA ARG A 106 0.09 2.55 1.17
C ARG A 106 -0.22 3.85 0.41
N TYR A 107 -1.50 4.13 0.19
CA TYR A 107 -2.00 5.45 -0.17
C TYR A 107 -2.65 6.11 1.06
N LEU A 108 -2.32 7.38 1.30
CA LEU A 108 -2.98 8.20 2.31
C LEU A 108 -3.40 9.54 1.70
N GLU A 109 -4.60 9.99 2.00
CA GLU A 109 -5.12 11.30 1.60
C GLU A 109 -5.34 12.18 2.84
N LEU A 110 -4.62 13.30 2.90
CA LEU A 110 -4.72 14.28 3.96
C LEU A 110 -5.25 15.60 3.38
N GLU A 111 -6.40 16.06 3.85
CA GLU A 111 -6.93 17.37 3.50
C GLU A 111 -6.47 18.39 4.52
N VAL A 112 -5.66 19.35 4.09
CA VAL A 112 -4.96 20.27 4.98
C VAL A 112 -5.48 21.68 4.78
N HIS A 113 -6.02 22.26 5.85
CA HIS A 113 -6.60 23.59 5.87
C HIS A 113 -5.75 24.52 6.73
N TRP A 114 -5.47 25.73 6.23
CA TRP A 114 -4.92 26.81 7.04
C TRP A 114 -6.05 27.61 7.69
N THR A 115 -6.45 27.21 8.90
CA THR A 115 -7.66 27.74 9.55
C THR A 115 -7.49 27.87 11.07
N VAL A 116 -8.46 28.49 11.73
CA VAL A 116 -8.42 28.77 13.17
C VAL A 116 -8.55 27.46 13.96
N GLY A 117 -7.53 27.14 14.77
CA GLY A 117 -7.54 25.99 15.69
C GLY A 117 -7.90 26.35 17.13
N LYS A 118 -7.76 25.38 18.05
CA LYS A 118 -8.17 25.50 19.47
C LYS A 118 -7.55 26.69 20.19
N SER A 119 -6.37 27.12 19.75
CA SER A 119 -5.65 28.26 20.31
C SER A 119 -6.27 29.63 19.92
N GLY A 120 -7.26 29.64 19.03
CA GLY A 120 -7.81 30.85 18.42
C GLY A 120 -6.91 31.46 17.34
N ARG A 121 -5.77 30.84 17.03
CA ARG A 121 -4.85 31.25 15.96
C ARG A 121 -5.00 30.35 14.74
N LYS A 122 -4.61 30.86 13.57
CA LYS A 122 -4.52 30.03 12.36
C LYS A 122 -3.39 29.01 12.49
N GLU A 123 -3.66 27.78 12.11
CA GLU A 123 -2.72 26.66 12.08
C GLU A 123 -3.14 25.66 10.99
N LEU A 124 -2.29 24.66 10.73
CA LEU A 124 -2.55 23.62 9.73
C LEU A 124 -3.38 22.49 10.37
N LEU A 125 -4.65 22.41 10.00
CA LEU A 125 -5.58 21.40 10.49
C LEU A 125 -5.94 20.38 9.41
N LEU A 126 -6.16 19.14 9.84
CA LEU A 126 -6.69 18.05 9.05
C LEU A 126 -8.22 18.12 9.10
N CYS A 127 -8.83 18.62 8.03
CA CYS A 127 -10.22 19.05 8.04
C CYS A 127 -10.96 18.66 6.76
N ARG A 128 -12.21 18.19 6.89
CA ARG A 128 -13.10 17.81 5.78
C ARG A 128 -13.97 18.97 5.27
N GLY A 129 -13.44 20.19 5.35
CA GLY A 129 -14.15 21.42 5.04
C GLY A 129 -14.11 21.74 3.55
N ASP A 130 -14.89 22.72 3.12
CA ASP A 130 -14.79 23.25 1.76
C ASP A 130 -13.57 24.19 1.59
N LYS A 131 -13.37 24.71 0.38
CA LYS A 131 -12.27 25.65 0.07
C LYS A 131 -12.30 26.96 0.84
N LYS A 132 -13.42 27.32 1.48
CA LYS A 132 -13.55 28.48 2.37
C LYS A 132 -13.36 28.09 3.84
N HIS A 133 -12.90 26.86 4.08
CA HIS A 133 -12.79 26.19 5.38
C HIS A 133 -14.12 26.03 6.13
N LEU A 134 -15.26 26.17 5.43
CA LEU A 134 -16.56 25.91 6.03
C LEU A 134 -16.67 24.41 6.31
N GLY A 135 -17.00 24.07 7.55
CA GLY A 135 -17.02 22.69 8.03
C GLY A 135 -15.75 22.27 8.79
N CYS A 136 -14.71 23.12 8.83
CA CYS A 136 -13.61 22.92 9.77
C CYS A 136 -14.02 23.27 11.20
N ASN A 137 -13.60 22.42 12.13
CA ASN A 137 -13.74 22.66 13.54
C ASN A 137 -12.40 23.14 14.11
N PRO A 138 -12.36 24.16 14.99
CA PRO A 138 -11.13 24.53 15.69
C PRO A 138 -10.48 23.37 16.45
N SER A 139 -11.26 22.34 16.76
CA SER A 139 -10.82 21.11 17.41
C SER A 139 -10.38 20.00 16.46
N ASP A 140 -10.39 20.23 15.14
CA ASP A 140 -9.84 19.28 14.18
C ASP A 140 -8.35 19.01 14.49
N ARG A 141 -7.86 17.82 14.10
CA ARG A 141 -6.50 17.42 14.46
C ARG A 141 -5.50 18.31 13.71
N PRO A 142 -4.44 18.81 14.37
CA PRO A 142 -3.34 19.43 13.66
C PRO A 142 -2.65 18.47 12.71
N LEU A 143 -2.14 18.97 11.58
CA LEU A 143 -1.35 18.19 10.60
C LEU A 143 -0.23 17.39 11.26
N THR A 144 0.45 17.98 12.23
CA THR A 144 1.55 17.34 12.99
C THR A 144 1.13 16.01 13.61
N LYS A 145 -0.13 15.87 14.07
CA LYS A 145 -0.61 14.60 14.65
C LYS A 145 -0.70 13.49 13.61
N GLY A 146 -1.16 13.81 12.40
CA GLY A 146 -1.16 12.84 11.31
C GLY A 146 0.26 12.46 10.85
N LEU A 147 1.16 13.45 10.76
CA LEU A 147 2.55 13.21 10.38
C LEU A 147 3.32 12.36 11.40
N ILE A 148 3.05 12.52 12.71
CA ILE A 148 3.65 11.68 13.76
C ILE A 148 3.26 10.20 13.59
N GLU A 149 2.02 9.91 13.22
CA GLU A 149 1.58 8.53 12.97
C GLU A 149 2.29 7.92 11.76
N ILE A 150 2.42 8.68 10.66
CA ILE A 150 3.17 8.26 9.48
C ILE A 150 4.65 8.03 9.82
N LEU A 151 5.26 8.96 10.59
CA LEU A 151 6.65 8.88 11.03
C LEU A 151 6.89 7.63 11.90
N SER A 152 6.02 7.41 12.89
CA SER A 152 6.12 6.26 13.79
C SER A 152 6.07 4.94 13.02
N TRP A 153 5.30 4.88 11.94
CA TRP A 153 5.20 3.70 11.11
C TRP A 153 6.41 3.57 10.16
N ILE A 154 6.75 4.60 9.39
CA ILE A 154 7.78 4.49 8.34
C ILE A 154 9.19 4.25 8.89
N THR A 155 9.44 4.61 10.15
CA THR A 155 10.73 4.40 10.85
C THR A 155 10.98 2.96 11.28
N ALA A 156 9.95 2.13 11.38
CA ALA A 156 10.07 0.76 11.87
C ALA A 156 10.84 -0.14 10.87
N LEU A 157 11.69 -1.04 11.38
CA LEU A 157 12.62 -1.85 10.57
C LEU A 157 11.88 -2.87 9.69
N GLU A 158 10.75 -3.35 10.17
CA GLU A 158 9.80 -4.21 9.47
C GLU A 158 9.17 -3.52 8.25
N HIS A 159 9.18 -2.18 8.20
CA HIS A 159 8.59 -1.38 7.12
C HIS A 159 9.66 -0.76 6.20
N ARG A 160 10.94 -1.12 6.37
CA ARG A 160 12.07 -0.53 5.62
C ARG A 160 12.00 -0.64 4.09
N ASN A 161 11.23 -1.60 3.58
CA ASN A 161 11.03 -1.84 2.15
C ASN A 161 9.70 -1.27 1.62
N GLU A 162 8.91 -0.62 2.47
CA GLU A 162 7.61 -0.09 2.11
C GLU A 162 7.71 1.34 1.62
N ILE A 163 6.85 1.68 0.65
CA ILE A 163 6.77 3.01 0.03
C ILE A 163 5.35 3.53 0.20
N LEU A 164 5.23 4.83 0.52
CA LEU A 164 3.95 5.52 0.68
C LEU A 164 3.73 6.53 -0.43
N LEU A 165 2.50 6.63 -0.90
CA LEU A 165 1.99 7.77 -1.67
C LEU A 165 1.08 8.57 -0.75
N VAL A 166 1.51 9.79 -0.42
CA VAL A 166 0.74 10.69 0.44
C VAL A 166 0.26 11.86 -0.39
N ARG A 167 -1.06 12.00 -0.53
CA ARG A 167 -1.68 13.16 -1.15
C ARG A 167 -2.00 14.20 -0.08
N ILE A 168 -1.49 15.41 -0.27
CA ILE A 168 -1.94 16.60 0.46
C ILE A 168 -2.95 17.33 -0.42
N LYS A 169 -4.23 17.22 -0.11
CA LYS A 169 -5.25 18.07 -0.73
C LYS A 169 -5.15 19.45 -0.09
N ASP A 170 -4.62 20.40 -0.85
CA ASP A 170 -4.21 21.69 -0.31
C ASP A 170 -5.38 22.69 -0.24
N ASN A 171 -5.67 23.17 0.97
CA ASN A 171 -6.48 24.35 1.27
C ASN A 171 -5.65 25.29 2.16
N LEU A 172 -4.44 25.63 1.69
CA LEU A 172 -3.39 26.23 2.50
C LEU A 172 -3.39 27.77 2.49
N ASP A 173 -4.24 28.43 1.68
CA ASP A 173 -4.35 29.89 1.61
C ASP A 173 -3.01 30.62 1.41
N GLY A 174 -2.08 30.03 0.65
CA GLY A 174 -0.75 30.60 0.41
C GLY A 174 0.33 30.21 1.42
N HIS A 175 -0.02 29.53 2.52
CA HIS A 175 0.90 29.10 3.59
C HIS A 175 1.61 27.77 3.28
N TYR A 176 2.09 27.64 2.04
CA TYR A 176 2.80 26.44 1.57
C TYR A 176 4.18 26.28 2.22
N GLY A 177 4.85 27.37 2.57
CA GLY A 177 6.15 27.33 3.24
C GLY A 177 6.03 26.74 4.66
N GLU A 178 5.01 27.17 5.40
CA GLU A 178 4.67 26.66 6.72
C GLU A 178 4.24 25.19 6.64
N ALA A 179 3.42 24.83 5.64
CA ALA A 179 3.01 23.46 5.39
C ALA A 179 4.20 22.55 5.07
N PHE A 180 5.05 22.95 4.12
CA PHE A 180 6.23 22.17 3.75
C PHE A 180 7.21 22.05 4.91
N LYS A 181 7.50 23.14 5.62
CA LYS A 181 8.36 23.10 6.82
C LYS A 181 7.83 22.08 7.83
N THR A 182 6.53 22.09 8.09
CA THR A 182 5.89 21.12 8.98
C THR A 182 6.06 19.68 8.45
N VAL A 183 5.89 19.45 7.16
CA VAL A 183 6.09 18.12 6.55
C VAL A 183 7.55 17.67 6.64
N ASP A 184 8.49 18.55 6.30
CA ASP A 184 9.93 18.28 6.29
C ASP A 184 10.48 17.99 7.70
N GLU A 185 10.02 18.72 8.72
CA GLU A 185 10.37 18.50 10.12
C GLU A 185 10.08 17.06 10.59
N TYR A 186 8.99 16.45 10.11
CA TYR A 186 8.61 15.09 10.52
C TYR A 186 9.05 14.03 9.52
N LEU A 187 8.98 14.30 8.21
CA LEU A 187 9.12 13.27 7.17
C LEU A 187 10.31 13.49 6.23
N GLY A 188 11.03 14.62 6.33
CA GLY A 188 12.11 15.05 5.41
C GLY A 188 13.10 13.96 4.97
N PRO A 189 13.65 13.15 5.90
CA PRO A 189 14.58 12.06 5.55
C PRO A 189 13.99 11.04 4.57
N TRP A 190 12.68 10.80 4.62
CA TRP A 190 11.98 9.80 3.82
C TRP A 190 11.37 10.36 2.54
N LEU A 191 11.33 11.68 2.35
CA LEU A 191 10.70 12.27 1.17
C LEU A 191 11.52 12.01 -0.09
N TYR A 192 10.86 11.50 -1.12
CA TYR A 192 11.43 11.43 -2.47
C TYR A 192 11.47 12.82 -3.08
N GLN A 193 12.63 13.15 -3.65
CA GLN A 193 12.83 14.38 -4.37
C GLN A 193 12.63 14.13 -5.85
N TYR A 194 11.69 14.84 -6.46
CA TYR A 194 11.51 14.76 -7.91
C TYR A 194 12.68 15.43 -8.64
N SER A 195 13.11 14.82 -9.74
CA SER A 195 14.21 15.34 -10.59
C SER A 195 13.83 16.62 -11.31
N SER A 196 12.53 16.80 -11.57
CA SER A 196 11.94 18.02 -12.11
C SER A 196 11.05 18.68 -11.05
N ALA A 197 11.00 20.01 -11.08
CA ALA A 197 10.04 20.78 -10.29
C ALA A 197 8.60 20.31 -10.54
N CYS A 198 7.69 20.66 -9.65
CA CYS A 198 6.28 20.34 -9.79
C CYS A 198 5.78 20.81 -11.14
N SER A 199 5.33 19.84 -11.94
CA SER A 199 4.81 20.05 -13.28
C SER A 199 3.31 19.79 -13.25
N THR A 200 2.57 20.54 -14.06
CA THR A 200 1.12 20.39 -14.18
C THR A 200 0.70 19.06 -14.81
N GLN A 201 1.65 18.28 -15.35
CA GLN A 201 1.44 16.92 -15.85
C GLN A 201 2.73 16.10 -15.73
N ILE A 202 2.59 14.77 -15.59
CA ILE A 202 3.66 13.84 -15.97
C ILE A 202 3.55 13.68 -17.49
N THR A 203 4.44 14.35 -18.23
CA THR A 203 4.51 14.21 -19.68
C THR A 203 5.29 12.96 -20.09
N ASP A 204 6.14 12.45 -19.20
CA ASP A 204 6.94 11.25 -19.39
C ASP A 204 6.92 10.37 -18.14
N TYR A 205 6.31 9.20 -18.27
CA TYR A 205 6.23 8.18 -17.23
C TYR A 205 7.61 7.68 -16.79
N ASN A 206 8.63 7.74 -17.66
CA ASN A 206 10.00 7.35 -17.33
C ASN A 206 10.71 8.34 -16.41
N SER A 207 10.14 9.54 -16.22
CA SER A 207 10.65 10.53 -15.26
C SER A 207 10.28 10.21 -13.81
N MET A 208 9.44 9.20 -13.58
CA MET A 208 8.99 8.79 -12.26
C MET A 208 9.94 7.76 -11.64
N PRO A 209 10.10 7.79 -10.30
CA PRO A 209 11.00 6.86 -9.63
C PRO A 209 10.57 5.42 -9.77
N LYS A 210 11.55 4.53 -9.61
CA LYS A 210 11.30 3.10 -9.47
C LYS A 210 11.43 2.67 -8.01
N LEU A 211 10.66 1.65 -7.64
CA LEU A 211 10.49 1.26 -6.23
C LEU A 211 11.82 0.84 -5.56
N ARG A 212 12.67 0.06 -6.24
CA ARG A 212 13.95 -0.38 -5.65
C ARG A 212 14.87 0.81 -5.42
N ASP A 213 14.94 1.71 -6.39
CA ASP A 213 15.81 2.88 -6.34
C ASP A 213 15.42 3.81 -5.17
N MET A 214 14.11 3.96 -4.93
CA MET A 214 13.57 4.68 -3.77
C MET A 214 13.98 4.05 -2.43
N VAL A 215 13.81 2.74 -2.28
CA VAL A 215 14.19 2.01 -1.05
C VAL A 215 15.70 2.10 -0.81
N MET A 216 16.52 1.88 -1.85
CA MET A 216 17.98 1.97 -1.78
C MET A 216 18.47 3.38 -1.40
N ALA A 217 17.77 4.43 -1.86
CA ALA A 217 18.07 5.81 -1.49
C ALA A 217 17.52 6.22 -0.12
N GLY A 218 16.75 5.35 0.56
CA GLY A 218 16.04 5.68 1.80
C GLY A 218 14.87 6.67 1.63
N ARG A 219 14.52 7.01 0.38
CA ARG A 219 13.49 8.01 0.03
C ARG A 219 12.18 7.31 -0.32
N ARG A 220 11.37 7.00 0.69
CA ARG A 220 10.24 6.07 0.64
C ARG A 220 8.85 6.71 0.65
N ILE A 221 8.75 8.04 0.57
CA ILE A 221 7.47 8.76 0.54
C ILE A 221 7.39 9.63 -0.72
N LEU A 222 6.39 9.39 -1.56
CA LEU A 222 6.01 10.25 -2.67
C LEU A 222 4.93 11.21 -2.21
N LEU A 223 5.13 12.51 -2.44
CA LEU A 223 4.14 13.52 -2.15
C LEU A 223 3.49 14.04 -3.43
N VAL A 224 2.17 14.08 -3.43
CA VAL A 224 1.37 14.73 -4.47
C VAL A 224 0.41 15.74 -3.87
N SER A 225 0.07 16.79 -4.62
CA SER A 225 -0.86 17.82 -4.16
C SER A 225 -1.69 18.40 -5.30
N ASP A 226 -2.76 19.13 -4.99
CA ASP A 226 -3.69 19.64 -6.01
C ASP A 226 -3.19 20.92 -6.70
N SER A 227 -2.02 21.44 -6.27
CA SER A 227 -1.35 22.58 -6.88
C SER A 227 0.17 22.41 -6.94
N CYS A 228 0.78 23.03 -7.96
CA CYS A 228 2.24 23.05 -8.12
C CYS A 228 2.94 24.28 -7.58
N ARG A 229 2.20 25.37 -7.35
CA ARG A 229 2.73 26.68 -6.95
C ARG A 229 4.00 27.07 -7.71
N GLU A 230 3.82 27.51 -8.96
CA GLU A 230 4.91 28.08 -9.77
C GLU A 230 5.65 29.17 -8.97
N GLY A 231 6.98 29.05 -8.87
CA GLY A 231 7.84 30.00 -8.15
C GLY A 231 8.21 29.62 -6.71
N ASP A 232 7.66 28.54 -6.13
CA ASP A 232 8.15 27.98 -4.86
C ASP A 232 9.06 26.77 -5.12
N PRO A 233 10.39 26.95 -5.08
CA PRO A 233 11.33 25.88 -5.41
C PRO A 233 11.37 24.77 -4.34
N TYR A 234 10.90 25.02 -3.11
CA TYR A 234 10.92 24.04 -2.04
C TYR A 234 9.72 23.10 -2.13
N TRP A 235 8.50 23.65 -2.21
CA TRP A 235 7.29 22.86 -2.44
C TRP A 235 7.42 22.05 -3.75
N SER A 236 7.81 22.73 -4.82
CA SER A 236 7.89 22.14 -6.15
C SER A 236 8.93 21.03 -6.28
N ARG A 237 9.90 20.94 -5.37
CA ARG A 237 10.96 19.92 -5.39
C ARG A 237 10.48 18.57 -4.82
N TYR A 238 9.49 18.60 -3.93
CA TYR A 238 9.00 17.41 -3.22
C TYR A 238 7.58 17.03 -3.57
N PHE A 239 6.78 17.94 -4.14
CA PHE A 239 5.42 17.65 -4.58
C PHE A 239 5.32 17.59 -6.11
N LYS A 240 4.50 16.66 -6.60
CA LYS A 240 3.97 16.70 -7.97
C LYS A 240 2.50 17.11 -7.96
N LEU A 241 2.03 17.75 -9.04
CA LEU A 241 0.60 17.96 -9.22
C LEU A 241 -0.06 16.60 -9.23
N ASN A 242 -1.20 16.47 -8.56
CA ASN A 242 -2.03 15.30 -8.64
C ASN A 242 -2.32 14.96 -10.10
N PHE A 243 -1.70 13.87 -10.57
CA PHE A 243 -1.77 13.36 -11.93
C PHE A 243 -2.69 12.14 -11.99
N PHE A 244 -3.74 12.12 -11.16
CA PHE A 244 -4.70 11.03 -11.15
C PHE A 244 -5.83 11.27 -12.13
N LEU A 245 -6.08 10.31 -13.03
CA LEU A 245 -7.39 10.18 -13.63
C LEU A 245 -8.35 9.65 -12.57
N THR A 246 -9.25 10.53 -12.14
CA THR A 246 -10.10 10.26 -10.98
C THR A 246 -11.47 9.75 -11.40
N SER A 247 -11.95 8.69 -10.74
CA SER A 247 -13.30 8.15 -10.92
C SER A 247 -13.86 7.66 -9.58
N ARG A 248 -15.12 7.23 -9.61
CA ARG A 248 -15.80 6.55 -8.50
C ARG A 248 -16.15 5.11 -8.89
N PRO A 249 -16.37 4.21 -7.93
CA PRO A 249 -16.79 2.84 -8.19
C PRO A 249 -18.01 2.73 -9.11
N LYS A 250 -19.10 3.44 -8.81
CA LYS A 250 -20.34 3.44 -9.62
C LYS A 250 -20.15 3.90 -11.07
N ASP A 251 -19.14 4.73 -11.33
CA ASP A 251 -18.90 5.37 -12.62
C ASP A 251 -17.79 4.66 -13.40
N PHE A 252 -17.33 3.49 -12.94
CA PHE A 252 -16.24 2.73 -13.52
C PHE A 252 -16.74 1.39 -14.05
N PRO A 253 -16.73 1.17 -15.39
CA PRO A 253 -17.32 -0.02 -16.00
C PRO A 253 -16.59 -1.33 -15.67
N GLY A 254 -15.33 -1.26 -15.21
CA GLY A 254 -14.52 -2.45 -14.93
C GLY A 254 -13.92 -3.08 -16.19
N TYR A 255 -13.14 -4.15 -16.02
CA TYR A 255 -12.59 -4.93 -17.12
C TYR A 255 -13.69 -5.77 -17.80
N PRO A 256 -13.70 -5.94 -19.15
CA PRO A 256 -12.65 -5.58 -20.11
C PRO A 256 -12.70 -4.16 -20.66
N ASP A 257 -13.80 -3.45 -20.45
CA ASP A 257 -14.02 -2.15 -21.11
C ASP A 257 -13.06 -1.08 -20.58
N CYS A 258 -12.86 -1.06 -19.26
CA CYS A 258 -12.15 -0.04 -18.51
C CYS A 258 -12.70 1.38 -18.80
N LYS A 259 -12.28 2.39 -18.02
CA LYS A 259 -12.82 3.75 -18.20
C LYS A 259 -12.06 4.59 -19.22
N TYR A 260 -10.76 4.36 -19.31
CA TYR A 260 -9.84 5.19 -20.10
C TYR A 260 -9.14 4.33 -21.17
N PRO A 261 -8.66 4.92 -22.28
CA PRO A 261 -7.86 4.19 -23.24
C PRO A 261 -6.52 3.78 -22.63
N ARG A 262 -5.92 2.68 -23.14
CA ARG A 262 -4.65 2.14 -22.64
C ARG A 262 -3.53 3.18 -22.60
N SER A 263 -3.44 4.03 -23.63
CA SER A 263 -2.47 5.13 -23.72
C SER A 263 -2.55 6.16 -22.60
N ALA A 264 -3.70 6.27 -21.91
CA ALA A 264 -3.86 7.15 -20.76
C ALA A 264 -3.26 6.52 -19.49
N TYR A 265 -3.56 5.24 -19.22
CA TYR A 265 -2.98 4.49 -18.10
C TYR A 265 -1.45 4.38 -18.20
N ASP A 266 -0.87 4.42 -19.40
CA ASP A 266 0.58 4.38 -19.60
C ASP A 266 1.28 5.71 -19.24
N LYS A 267 0.51 6.79 -19.01
CA LYS A 267 1.04 8.14 -18.75
C LYS A 267 0.68 8.70 -17.37
N THR A 268 -0.18 8.01 -16.61
CA THR A 268 -0.83 8.59 -15.44
C THR A 268 -1.28 7.49 -14.49
N MET A 269 -1.63 7.85 -13.25
CA MET A 269 -2.27 6.91 -12.32
C MET A 269 -3.78 7.05 -12.39
N VAL A 270 -4.51 5.97 -12.11
CA VAL A 270 -5.98 5.98 -12.04
C VAL A 270 -6.38 5.81 -10.59
N TYR A 271 -7.08 6.82 -10.08
CA TYR A 271 -7.53 6.93 -8.70
C TYR A 271 -9.02 6.71 -8.61
N LEU A 272 -9.42 5.71 -7.81
CA LEU A 272 -10.82 5.52 -7.44
C LEU A 272 -11.00 5.77 -5.95
N TYR A 273 -12.06 6.50 -5.62
CA TYR A 273 -12.48 6.71 -4.24
C TYR A 273 -14.00 6.62 -4.12
N ASN A 274 -14.49 6.17 -2.97
CA ASN A 274 -15.90 6.21 -2.64
C ASN A 274 -16.19 7.37 -1.69
N THR A 275 -17.46 7.79 -1.61
CA THR A 275 -17.92 8.73 -0.58
C THR A 275 -18.46 7.96 0.62
N ALA A 276 -18.19 8.41 1.84
CA ALA A 276 -18.71 7.75 3.04
C ALA A 276 -20.24 7.79 3.07
N LYS A 277 -20.84 6.80 3.75
CA LYS A 277 -22.28 6.76 4.00
C LYS A 277 -22.66 7.90 4.96
N THR A 278 -22.94 9.08 4.43
CA THR A 278 -23.51 10.19 5.22
C THR A 278 -24.98 9.92 5.52
N MET A 279 -25.53 10.48 6.60
CA MET A 279 -26.97 10.38 6.90
C MET A 279 -27.83 10.90 5.72
N LEU A 280 -27.34 11.91 4.99
CA LEU A 280 -27.95 12.44 3.76
C LEU A 280 -27.92 11.43 2.59
N SER A 281 -26.91 10.55 2.53
CA SER A 281 -26.83 9.48 1.53
C SER A 281 -27.84 8.35 1.75
N ALA A 282 -28.29 8.14 2.99
CA ALA A 282 -29.35 7.18 3.32
C ALA A 282 -30.74 7.65 2.84
N PHE A 283 -31.00 8.96 2.82
CA PHE A 283 -32.26 9.53 2.32
C PHE A 283 -32.36 9.58 0.78
N ASN A 284 -31.22 9.62 0.07
CA ASN A 284 -31.18 9.78 -1.39
C ASN A 284 -30.96 8.48 -2.18
N GLY A 285 -31.07 7.30 -1.55
CA GLY A 285 -31.16 6.03 -2.25
C GLY A 285 -29.98 5.64 -3.16
N ARG A 286 -28.76 6.16 -2.92
CA ARG A 286 -27.58 5.77 -3.73
C ARG A 286 -26.99 4.46 -3.23
N LYS A 287 -27.43 3.34 -3.84
CA LYS A 287 -26.87 2.00 -3.61
C LYS A 287 -25.47 1.78 -4.20
N ASP A 288 -24.96 2.67 -5.07
CA ASP A 288 -23.95 2.21 -6.04
C ASP A 288 -22.52 2.76 -5.85
N ASP A 289 -22.28 3.73 -4.96
CA ASP A 289 -20.94 4.34 -4.76
C ASP A 289 -20.10 3.56 -3.73
N VAL A 290 -19.98 2.24 -3.92
CA VAL A 290 -19.36 1.30 -2.96
C VAL A 290 -18.34 0.42 -3.68
N PHE A 291 -17.23 0.11 -3.00
CA PHE A 291 -16.31 -0.93 -3.45
C PHE A 291 -16.85 -2.31 -3.06
N THR A 292 -17.14 -3.15 -4.05
CA THR A 292 -17.40 -4.59 -3.86
C THR A 292 -16.15 -5.40 -4.18
N ASP A 293 -16.07 -6.65 -3.69
CA ASP A 293 -14.95 -7.54 -3.97
C ASP A 293 -14.74 -7.74 -5.48
N GLU A 294 -15.80 -8.07 -6.21
CA GLU A 294 -15.76 -8.25 -7.67
C GLU A 294 -15.39 -6.93 -8.38
N GLY A 295 -15.92 -5.82 -7.89
CA GLY A 295 -15.62 -4.48 -8.42
C GLY A 295 -14.14 -4.14 -8.29
N ILE A 296 -13.55 -4.38 -7.11
CA ILE A 296 -12.11 -4.16 -6.88
C ILE A 296 -11.27 -5.05 -7.80
N GLN A 297 -11.58 -6.35 -7.90
CA GLN A 297 -10.82 -7.24 -8.79
C GLN A 297 -10.93 -6.81 -10.26
N SER A 298 -12.10 -6.35 -10.69
CA SER A 298 -12.32 -5.81 -12.04
C SER A 298 -11.55 -4.50 -12.29
N MET A 299 -11.49 -3.61 -11.30
CA MET A 299 -10.70 -2.37 -11.34
C MET A 299 -9.19 -2.65 -11.39
N LEU A 300 -8.71 -3.59 -10.57
CA LEU A 300 -7.32 -4.04 -10.60
C LEU A 300 -6.95 -4.63 -11.97
N ALA A 301 -7.85 -5.39 -12.60
CA ALA A 301 -7.65 -5.91 -13.96
C ALA A 301 -7.53 -4.81 -15.03
N CYS A 302 -8.01 -3.59 -14.77
CA CYS A 302 -7.79 -2.40 -15.61
C CYS A 302 -6.52 -1.60 -15.26
N GLU A 303 -5.72 -2.02 -14.28
CA GLU A 303 -4.59 -1.24 -13.72
C GLU A 303 -5.01 0.02 -12.95
N VAL A 304 -6.19 0.01 -12.30
CA VAL A 304 -6.43 0.97 -11.22
C VAL A 304 -5.37 0.73 -10.15
N ASN A 305 -4.60 1.77 -9.85
CA ASN A 305 -3.38 1.69 -9.07
C ASN A 305 -3.37 2.64 -7.86
N VAL A 306 -4.39 3.49 -7.70
CA VAL A 306 -4.63 4.23 -6.46
C VAL A 306 -6.07 3.99 -6.01
N PHE A 307 -6.23 3.57 -4.76
CA PHE A 307 -7.54 3.39 -4.14
C PHE A 307 -7.63 4.23 -2.87
N GLY A 308 -8.68 5.02 -2.75
CA GLY A 308 -9.05 5.78 -1.56
C GLY A 308 -10.35 5.23 -1.00
N ILE A 309 -10.24 4.24 -0.13
CA ILE A 309 -11.38 3.49 0.38
C ILE A 309 -11.79 4.05 1.74
N ASN A 310 -13.07 4.39 1.90
CA ASN A 310 -13.67 4.68 3.21
C ASN A 310 -14.02 3.39 3.96
N GLU A 311 -14.06 3.47 5.29
CA GLU A 311 -14.29 2.33 6.18
C GLU A 311 -13.29 1.17 5.98
N TYR A 312 -12.05 1.50 5.59
CA TYR A 312 -11.01 0.52 5.31
C TYR A 312 -10.73 -0.37 6.53
N ASP A 313 -10.71 -1.68 6.29
CA ASP A 313 -10.48 -2.71 7.30
C ASP A 313 -9.75 -3.92 6.70
N SER A 314 -9.57 -4.97 7.49
CA SER A 314 -8.87 -6.18 7.08
C SER A 314 -9.55 -6.92 5.93
N HIS A 315 -10.86 -6.74 5.72
CA HIS A 315 -11.55 -7.33 4.57
C HIS A 315 -11.11 -6.63 3.27
N PHE A 316 -11.12 -5.29 3.23
CA PHE A 316 -10.62 -4.55 2.06
C PHE A 316 -9.14 -4.78 1.81
N ALA A 317 -8.32 -4.82 2.87
CA ALA A 317 -6.89 -5.05 2.75
C ALA A 317 -6.52 -6.31 1.95
N LYS A 318 -7.30 -7.39 2.11
CA LYS A 318 -7.10 -8.66 1.40
C LYS A 318 -7.36 -8.56 -0.10
N GLN A 319 -8.21 -7.62 -0.54
CA GLN A 319 -8.60 -7.47 -1.94
C GLN A 319 -7.47 -6.90 -2.82
N ALA A 320 -6.45 -6.28 -2.22
CA ALA A 320 -5.27 -5.77 -2.93
C ALA A 320 -4.36 -6.87 -3.50
N ILE A 321 -4.55 -8.13 -3.08
CA ILE A 321 -3.78 -9.26 -3.55
C ILE A 321 -4.28 -9.64 -4.94
N TRP A 322 -3.44 -9.48 -5.95
CA TRP A 322 -3.72 -9.84 -7.35
C TRP A 322 -2.81 -10.99 -7.85
N SER A 323 -1.72 -11.29 -7.14
CA SER A 323 -0.67 -12.23 -7.54
C SER A 323 -0.91 -13.67 -7.04
N TRP A 324 -0.42 -14.01 -5.85
CA TRP A 324 -0.41 -15.37 -5.30
C TRP A 324 -1.79 -15.89 -4.93
N ASP A 325 -1.95 -17.21 -5.00
CA ASP A 325 -3.18 -17.89 -4.61
C ASP A 325 -3.27 -18.07 -3.09
N VAL A 326 -3.87 -17.07 -2.42
CA VAL A 326 -4.13 -17.12 -0.99
C VAL A 326 -5.04 -18.27 -0.58
N LYS A 327 -6.00 -18.69 -1.43
CA LYS A 327 -6.97 -19.76 -1.09
C LYS A 327 -6.26 -21.10 -0.97
N ASN A 328 -5.27 -21.37 -1.82
CA ASN A 328 -4.44 -22.57 -1.77
C ASN A 328 -3.09 -22.35 -1.06
N ARG A 329 -3.01 -21.34 -0.19
CA ARG A 329 -1.86 -21.03 0.68
C ARG A 329 -0.52 -20.89 -0.08
N GLN A 330 -0.55 -20.16 -1.19
CA GLN A 330 0.64 -19.89 -2.01
C GLN A 330 1.28 -18.52 -1.68
N PRO A 331 2.62 -18.39 -1.76
CA PRO A 331 3.58 -19.45 -1.99
C PRO A 331 3.62 -20.44 -0.82
N SER A 332 3.73 -21.73 -1.13
CA SER A 332 3.87 -22.79 -0.14
C SER A 332 5.19 -22.65 0.63
N SER A 333 5.26 -23.22 1.83
CA SER A 333 6.51 -23.24 2.63
C SER A 333 7.47 -24.37 2.24
N GLY A 334 7.14 -25.17 1.23
CA GLY A 334 7.93 -26.33 0.78
C GLY A 334 9.36 -25.95 0.37
N ASN A 335 10.32 -26.85 0.61
CA ASN A 335 11.73 -26.55 0.35
C ASN A 335 12.15 -26.68 -1.12
N ASN A 336 11.40 -27.45 -1.93
CA ASN A 336 11.76 -27.78 -3.31
C ASN A 336 10.94 -27.01 -4.35
N GLU A 337 9.96 -26.21 -3.93
CA GLU A 337 9.09 -25.42 -4.81
C GLU A 337 9.57 -23.97 -4.85
N ARG A 338 10.45 -23.67 -5.81
CA ARG A 338 11.22 -22.42 -5.83
C ARG A 338 11.02 -21.55 -7.06
N CYS A 339 10.20 -21.99 -8.01
CA CYS A 339 9.93 -21.28 -9.25
C CYS A 339 8.44 -21.02 -9.39
N ALA A 340 8.07 -19.84 -9.87
CA ALA A 340 6.67 -19.42 -9.92
C ALA A 340 6.01 -19.77 -11.26
N VAL A 341 4.76 -20.20 -11.19
CA VAL A 341 3.88 -20.40 -12.33
C VAL A 341 2.65 -19.50 -12.23
N LEU A 342 2.13 -19.03 -13.37
CA LEU A 342 0.74 -18.59 -13.45
C LEU A 342 -0.13 -19.83 -13.56
N TRP A 343 -0.89 -20.12 -12.51
CA TRP A 343 -1.67 -21.34 -12.37
C TRP A 343 -3.04 -21.27 -13.04
N ASN A 344 -3.79 -22.37 -13.05
CA ASN A 344 -5.07 -22.52 -13.75
C ASN A 344 -6.13 -21.48 -13.34
N ASN A 345 -6.10 -21.03 -12.09
CA ASN A 345 -6.99 -20.00 -11.53
C ASN A 345 -6.47 -18.57 -11.69
N ASP A 346 -5.48 -18.36 -12.56
CA ASP A 346 -4.87 -17.07 -12.89
C ASP A 346 -4.12 -16.39 -11.72
N ARG A 347 -3.80 -17.17 -10.68
CA ARG A 347 -2.97 -16.77 -9.54
C ARG A 347 -1.62 -17.46 -9.56
N TRP A 348 -0.67 -16.95 -8.79
CA TRP A 348 0.68 -17.52 -8.74
C TRP A 348 0.77 -18.66 -7.75
N HIS A 349 1.49 -19.70 -8.16
CA HIS A 349 1.89 -20.82 -7.31
C HIS A 349 3.40 -21.03 -7.42
N ASN A 350 4.03 -21.56 -6.39
CA ASN A 350 5.40 -22.07 -6.49
C ASN A 350 5.39 -23.56 -6.84
N ARG A 351 6.34 -23.97 -7.69
CA ARG A 351 6.50 -25.33 -8.19
C ARG A 351 7.95 -25.74 -8.18
N ASN A 352 8.19 -27.05 -8.29
CA ASN A 352 9.55 -27.54 -8.45
C ASN A 352 10.08 -27.07 -9.81
N CYS A 353 11.21 -26.36 -9.81
CA CYS A 353 11.79 -25.74 -10.99
C CYS A 353 12.10 -26.73 -12.13
N ALA A 354 12.20 -28.03 -11.85
CA ALA A 354 12.44 -29.08 -12.83
C ALA A 354 11.16 -29.55 -13.56
N GLU A 355 9.97 -29.19 -13.05
CA GLU A 355 8.69 -29.47 -13.72
C GLU A 355 8.64 -28.82 -15.11
N LYS A 356 7.77 -29.34 -15.97
CA LYS A 356 7.71 -28.96 -17.38
C LYS A 356 6.46 -28.15 -17.68
N TYR A 357 6.64 -26.86 -17.98
CA TYR A 357 5.58 -25.96 -18.41
C TYR A 357 6.05 -25.11 -19.60
N ARG A 358 5.10 -24.53 -20.33
CA ARG A 358 5.36 -23.45 -21.30
C ARG A 358 5.79 -22.17 -20.58
N PHE A 359 6.32 -21.20 -21.30
CA PHE A 359 6.92 -19.99 -20.73
C PHE A 359 6.14 -18.73 -21.12
N ALA A 360 6.01 -17.81 -20.17
CA ALA A 360 5.52 -16.46 -20.42
C ALA A 360 6.61 -15.58 -21.05
N CYS A 361 6.42 -15.20 -22.31
CA CYS A 361 7.30 -14.26 -22.99
C CYS A 361 6.61 -12.91 -23.12
N LYS A 362 7.37 -11.83 -22.94
CA LYS A 362 6.88 -10.46 -23.12
C LYS A 362 7.74 -9.73 -24.13
N ASP A 363 7.10 -9.14 -25.13
CA ASP A 363 7.76 -8.20 -26.05
C ASP A 363 8.10 -6.91 -25.28
N GLU A 364 9.38 -6.54 -25.25
CA GLU A 364 9.84 -5.39 -24.46
C GLU A 364 9.40 -4.04 -25.06
N LYS A 365 9.09 -3.99 -26.36
CA LYS A 365 8.68 -2.76 -27.06
C LYS A 365 7.18 -2.55 -26.99
N SER A 366 6.40 -3.57 -27.31
CA SER A 366 4.93 -3.47 -27.33
C SER A 366 4.28 -3.81 -25.99
N GLY A 367 5.00 -4.48 -25.09
CA GLY A 367 4.45 -5.00 -23.84
C GLY A 367 3.51 -6.20 -24.02
N THR A 368 3.35 -6.72 -25.24
CA THR A 368 2.46 -7.85 -25.54
C THR A 368 2.98 -9.14 -24.95
N TRP A 369 2.09 -9.91 -24.33
CA TRP A 369 2.38 -11.25 -23.81
C TRP A 369 2.15 -12.32 -24.89
N SER A 370 3.06 -13.27 -24.97
CA SER A 370 2.91 -14.50 -25.73
C SER A 370 3.33 -15.70 -24.87
N VAL A 371 2.86 -16.88 -25.25
CA VAL A 371 3.22 -18.14 -24.59
C VAL A 371 3.96 -19.01 -25.59
N THR A 372 5.05 -19.62 -25.17
CA THR A 372 5.83 -20.52 -26.03
C THR A 372 5.00 -21.74 -26.44
N SER A 373 5.26 -22.25 -27.64
CA SER A 373 4.72 -23.52 -28.09
C SER A 373 5.37 -24.70 -27.35
N GLY A 374 6.69 -24.63 -27.15
CA GLY A 374 7.48 -25.60 -26.39
C GLY A 374 7.45 -25.35 -24.88
N GLY A 375 7.68 -26.42 -24.11
CA GLY A 375 7.76 -26.37 -22.65
C GLY A 375 9.06 -26.98 -22.14
N GLY A 376 9.45 -26.61 -20.92
CA GLY A 376 10.72 -27.00 -20.33
C GLY A 376 10.76 -26.78 -18.81
N SER A 377 11.92 -27.01 -18.22
CA SER A 377 12.18 -26.58 -16.84
C SER A 377 12.21 -25.06 -16.78
N TRP A 378 12.02 -24.48 -15.60
CA TRP A 378 11.98 -23.02 -15.46
C TRP A 378 13.25 -22.34 -16.01
N ALA A 379 14.41 -22.97 -15.86
CA ALA A 379 15.70 -22.47 -16.36
C ALA A 379 15.78 -22.38 -17.90
N ASP A 380 14.97 -23.15 -18.62
CA ASP A 380 14.96 -23.16 -20.09
C ASP A 380 14.23 -21.92 -20.67
N GLY A 381 13.45 -21.21 -19.84
CA GLY A 381 12.52 -20.18 -20.31
C GLY A 381 13.16 -19.03 -21.07
N LYS A 382 14.33 -18.57 -20.61
CA LYS A 382 15.09 -17.52 -21.31
C LYS A 382 15.45 -17.94 -22.72
N THR A 383 16.00 -19.14 -22.88
CA THR A 383 16.42 -19.68 -24.17
C THR A 383 15.20 -19.89 -25.07
N GLN A 384 14.11 -20.47 -24.53
CA GLN A 384 12.91 -20.76 -25.30
C GLN A 384 12.20 -19.49 -25.80
N CYS A 385 12.03 -18.47 -24.94
CA CYS A 385 11.43 -17.20 -25.38
C CYS A 385 12.29 -16.52 -26.45
N ASN A 386 13.62 -16.54 -26.30
CA ASN A 386 14.51 -15.95 -27.29
C ASN A 386 14.46 -16.71 -28.63
N SER A 387 14.44 -18.04 -28.63
CA SER A 387 14.44 -18.83 -29.87
C SER A 387 13.13 -18.70 -30.65
N GLU A 388 11.99 -18.80 -29.98
CA GLU A 388 10.67 -18.76 -30.64
C GLU A 388 10.29 -17.36 -31.16
N THR A 389 10.89 -16.30 -30.62
CA THR A 389 10.56 -14.92 -31.00
C THR A 389 11.67 -14.17 -31.73
N GLY A 390 12.78 -14.84 -32.05
CA GLY A 390 13.96 -14.21 -32.66
C GLY A 390 14.58 -13.13 -31.75
N GLY A 391 14.53 -13.36 -30.44
CA GLY A 391 15.06 -12.46 -29.41
C GLY A 391 14.18 -11.25 -29.08
N ARG A 392 13.01 -11.10 -29.73
CA ARG A 392 12.09 -9.98 -29.55
C ARG A 392 11.41 -9.98 -28.18
N SER A 393 11.04 -11.15 -27.67
CA SER A 393 10.39 -11.31 -26.38
C SER A 393 11.33 -11.95 -25.36
N LYS A 394 11.19 -11.54 -24.09
CA LYS A 394 11.96 -12.07 -22.96
C LYS A 394 11.08 -12.89 -22.04
N PHE A 395 11.64 -13.94 -21.46
CA PHE A 395 11.01 -14.67 -20.37
C PHE A 395 10.78 -13.70 -19.21
N SER A 396 9.51 -13.47 -18.85
CA SER A 396 9.12 -12.35 -17.99
C SER A 396 8.07 -12.77 -16.96
N ALA A 397 7.86 -11.91 -15.96
CA ALA A 397 6.78 -12.03 -15.00
C ALA A 397 5.91 -10.76 -14.97
N PRO A 398 4.61 -10.87 -14.65
CA PRO A 398 3.74 -9.71 -14.56
C PRO A 398 4.17 -8.70 -13.51
N ARG A 399 4.28 -7.42 -13.89
CA ARG A 399 4.66 -6.31 -12.99
C ARG A 399 3.47 -5.64 -12.31
N SER A 400 2.25 -5.86 -12.81
CA SER A 400 0.99 -5.32 -12.29
C SER A 400 -0.16 -6.30 -12.47
N SER A 401 -1.29 -6.01 -11.81
CA SER A 401 -2.54 -6.79 -11.94
C SER A 401 -3.04 -6.85 -13.39
N TYR A 402 -2.90 -5.76 -14.16
CA TYR A 402 -3.24 -5.73 -15.58
C TYR A 402 -2.34 -6.66 -16.40
N GLU A 403 -1.02 -6.64 -16.17
CA GLU A 403 -0.13 -7.58 -16.84
C GLU A 403 -0.46 -9.04 -16.49
N ASN A 404 -0.87 -9.31 -15.25
CA ASN A 404 -1.28 -10.65 -14.83
C ASN A 404 -2.55 -11.08 -15.57
N LYS A 405 -3.51 -10.17 -15.73
CA LYS A 405 -4.73 -10.39 -16.52
C LYS A 405 -4.42 -10.65 -17.99
N LYS A 406 -3.53 -9.86 -18.61
CA LYS A 406 -3.14 -10.05 -20.02
C LYS A 406 -2.38 -11.34 -20.25
N LEU A 407 -1.51 -11.74 -19.32
CA LEU A 407 -0.85 -13.04 -19.40
C LEU A 407 -1.83 -14.20 -19.21
N SER A 408 -2.83 -14.07 -18.33
CA SER A 408 -3.93 -15.05 -18.19
C SER A 408 -4.69 -15.23 -19.51
N GLU A 409 -4.98 -14.14 -20.22
CA GLU A 409 -5.64 -14.20 -21.54
C GLU A 409 -4.76 -14.89 -22.59
N ALA A 410 -3.48 -14.56 -22.64
CA ALA A 410 -2.52 -15.23 -23.52
C ALA A 410 -2.43 -16.73 -23.21
N LYS A 411 -2.37 -17.11 -21.93
CA LYS A 411 -2.38 -18.50 -21.45
C LYS A 411 -3.64 -19.25 -21.92
N LYS A 412 -4.82 -18.65 -21.76
CA LYS A 412 -6.10 -19.22 -22.18
C LYS A 412 -6.19 -19.37 -23.70
N SER A 413 -5.68 -18.41 -24.46
CA SER A 413 -5.72 -18.44 -25.93
C SER A 413 -4.97 -19.63 -26.55
N VAL A 414 -3.98 -20.19 -25.83
CA VAL A 414 -3.22 -21.37 -26.26
C VAL A 414 -3.63 -22.66 -25.53
N GLY A 415 -4.72 -22.61 -24.75
CA GLY A 415 -5.24 -23.74 -23.99
C GLY A 415 -4.30 -24.27 -22.90
N ALA A 416 -3.37 -23.44 -22.39
CA ALA A 416 -2.46 -23.87 -21.33
C ALA A 416 -3.14 -23.77 -19.97
N GLU A 417 -3.01 -24.80 -19.13
CA GLU A 417 -3.49 -24.75 -17.75
C GLU A 417 -2.61 -23.85 -16.89
N SER A 418 -1.29 -24.02 -17.03
CA SER A 418 -0.27 -23.31 -16.26
C SER A 418 0.94 -22.99 -17.12
N LEU A 419 1.66 -21.93 -16.77
CA LEU A 419 2.91 -21.53 -17.43
C LEU A 419 3.93 -21.00 -16.43
N TRP A 420 5.21 -21.20 -16.73
CA TRP A 420 6.29 -20.57 -16.00
C TRP A 420 6.25 -19.05 -16.19
N ILE A 421 6.42 -18.31 -15.10
CA ILE A 421 6.74 -16.88 -15.12
C ILE A 421 8.16 -16.69 -14.59
N ASN A 422 8.86 -15.65 -15.04
CA ASN A 422 10.24 -15.39 -14.63
C ASN A 422 10.31 -14.82 -13.20
N LEU A 423 9.99 -15.65 -12.20
CA LEU A 423 10.14 -15.38 -10.77
C LEU A 423 10.61 -16.65 -10.05
N THR A 424 11.57 -16.48 -9.15
CA THR A 424 12.17 -17.54 -8.34
C THR A 424 12.56 -17.02 -6.96
N ASP A 425 12.56 -17.89 -5.95
CA ASP A 425 13.14 -17.63 -4.62
C ASP A 425 14.32 -18.58 -4.33
N GLN A 426 14.94 -19.14 -5.37
CA GLN A 426 16.08 -20.06 -5.26
C GLN A 426 17.29 -19.43 -4.53
N MET A 427 17.51 -18.13 -4.65
CA MET A 427 18.64 -17.42 -4.03
C MET A 427 18.43 -17.18 -2.53
N GLU A 428 17.22 -16.80 -2.13
CA GLU A 428 16.85 -16.52 -0.74
C GLU A 428 15.39 -16.91 -0.54
N LYS A 429 15.13 -17.84 0.39
CA LYS A 429 13.78 -18.37 0.63
C LYS A 429 12.79 -17.27 0.96
N GLY A 430 11.68 -17.24 0.24
CA GLY A 430 10.62 -16.23 0.40
C GLY A 430 10.91 -14.89 -0.27
N ASN A 431 12.09 -14.70 -0.85
CA ASN A 431 12.45 -13.52 -1.63
C ASN A 431 12.29 -13.81 -3.13
N TRP A 432 11.13 -13.47 -3.69
CA TRP A 432 10.77 -13.77 -5.07
C TRP A 432 11.23 -12.67 -6.03
N VAL A 433 12.21 -13.01 -6.87
CA VAL A 433 12.87 -12.09 -7.81
C VAL A 433 12.94 -12.67 -9.23
N PRO A 434 13.10 -11.85 -10.28
CA PRO A 434 13.36 -12.36 -11.62
C PRO A 434 14.65 -13.16 -11.72
N GLY A 435 14.65 -14.24 -12.50
CA GLY A 435 15.78 -15.16 -12.65
C GLY A 435 17.02 -14.58 -13.31
N ASP A 436 16.83 -13.54 -14.12
CA ASP A 436 17.92 -12.77 -14.73
C ASP A 436 18.51 -11.73 -13.76
N GLY A 437 17.90 -11.57 -12.58
CA GLY A 437 18.16 -10.53 -11.61
C GLY A 437 19.09 -10.95 -10.47
N ASP A 438 20.32 -11.39 -10.78
CA ASP A 438 21.50 -11.02 -9.99
C ASP A 438 22.82 -11.29 -10.75
N LYS A 439 23.37 -10.25 -11.39
CA LYS A 439 24.79 -10.17 -11.76
C LYS A 439 25.46 -8.91 -11.20
N ARG A 440 24.84 -8.25 -10.22
CA ARG A 440 25.37 -7.01 -9.62
C ARG A 440 25.17 -7.09 -8.11
N LYS A 441 26.05 -7.88 -7.49
CA LYS A 441 26.52 -7.64 -6.13
C LYS A 441 27.20 -6.29 -6.05
#